data_AF-A0A1I2F6V7-F1
#
_entry.id   AF-A0A1I2F6V7-F1
#
_cell.length_a   1.000
_cell.length_b   1.000
_cell.length_c   1.000
_cell.angle_alpha   90.00
_cell.angle_beta   90.00
_cell.angle_gamma   90.00
#
_symmetry.space_group_name_H-M   'P 1'
#
loop_
_entity.id
_entity.type
_entity.pdbx_description
1 polymer ?
#
loop_
_entity_poly.entity_id
_entity_poly.type
_entity_poly.pdbx_seq_one_letter_code
_entity_poly.pdbx_strand_id
1 'polypeptide(L)' 'MRTGTISEAEKARRRKAVDVARGNIGLSGFKISEAHEAHAQRYVDGEIDLAEFLKPGLPSSPAKRT' A
#
# COMPACT_ATOMS: atom_id res chain seq x y z
N MET A 1 -13.08 -13.18 -4.44
CA MET A 1 -13.98 -12.04 -4.72
C MET A 1 -13.51 -11.40 -6.00
N ARG A 2 -14.40 -11.08 -6.95
CA ARG A 2 -14.01 -10.40 -8.20
C ARG A 2 -13.97 -8.91 -7.89
N THR A 3 -12.78 -8.35 -7.79
CA THR A 3 -12.59 -6.91 -7.70
C THR A 3 -12.90 -6.30 -9.07
N GLY A 4 -13.97 -5.52 -9.10
CA GLY A 4 -14.36 -4.76 -10.30
C GLY A 4 -13.42 -3.59 -10.51
N THR A 5 -13.25 -3.19 -11.77
CA THR A 5 -12.53 -1.99 -12.17
C THR A 5 -13.01 -0.80 -11.33
N ILE A 6 -12.15 -0.28 -10.45
CA ILE A 6 -12.44 0.94 -9.70
C ILE A 6 -12.34 2.15 -10.63
N SER A 7 -13.01 3.25 -10.28
CA SER A 7 -12.91 4.48 -11.08
C SER A 7 -11.52 5.10 -10.99
N GLU A 8 -11.12 5.85 -12.02
CA GLU A 8 -9.86 6.60 -12.00
C GLU A 8 -9.80 7.60 -10.83
N ALA A 9 -10.94 8.18 -10.44
CA ALA A 9 -11.03 9.04 -9.26
C ALA A 9 -10.72 8.29 -7.95
N GLU A 10 -11.21 7.05 -7.82
CA GLU A 10 -10.91 6.21 -6.65
C GLU A 10 -9.45 5.74 -6.69
N LYS A 11 -8.92 5.36 -7.85
CA LYS A 11 -7.51 5.01 -8.03
C LYS A 11 -6.60 6.17 -7.61
N ALA A 12 -6.90 7.39 -8.05
CA ALA A 12 -6.17 8.60 -7.67
C ALA A 12 -6.25 8.88 -6.17
N ARG A 13 -7.44 8.73 -5.57
CA ARG A 13 -7.62 8.87 -4.11
C ARG A 13 -6.74 7.88 -3.33
N ARG A 14 -6.76 6.60 -3.72
CA ARG A 14 -5.96 5.56 -3.05
C ARG A 14 -4.46 5.79 -3.25
N ARG A 15 -4.03 6.19 -4.44
CA ARG A 15 -2.64 6.56 -4.72
C ARG A 15 -2.16 7.68 -3.80
N LYS A 16 -2.92 8.77 -3.68
CA LYS A 16 -2.59 9.88 -2.78
C LYS A 16 -2.44 9.43 -1.33
N ALA A 17 -3.34 8.58 -0.84
CA ALA A 17 -3.26 8.06 0.54
C ALA A 17 -2.00 7.22 0.78
N VAL A 18 -1.66 6.34 -0.17
CA VAL A 18 -0.44 5.52 -0.08
C VAL A 18 0.82 6.39 -0.18
N ASP A 19 0.83 7.41 -1.03
CA ASP A 19 2.00 8.30 -1.17
C ASP A 19 2.24 9.12 0.10
N VAL A 20 1.17 9.59 0.77
CA VAL A 20 1.29 10.23 2.09
C VAL A 20 1.86 9.26 3.13
N ALA A 21 1.39 8.01 3.16
CA ALA A 21 1.93 7.00 4.07
C ALA A 21 3.42 6.72 3.80
N ARG A 22 3.82 6.61 2.52
CA ARG A 22 5.22 6.49 2.11
C ARG A 22 6.07 7.66 2.60
N GLY A 23 5.58 8.89 2.41
CA GLY A 23 6.25 10.10 2.87
C GLY A 23 6.46 10.10 4.39
N ASN A 24 5.43 9.76 5.17
CA ASN A 24 5.53 9.69 6.64
C ASN A 24 6.53 8.62 7.11
N ILE A 25 6.54 7.45 6.48
CA ILE A 25 7.48 6.37 6.80
C ILE A 25 8.92 6.78 6.47
N GLY A 26 9.14 7.43 5.32
CA GLY A 26 10.45 7.95 4.91
C GLY A 26 10.96 9.05 5.85
N LEU A 27 10.10 10.00 6.24
CA LEU A 27 10.42 11.03 7.24
C LEU A 27 10.78 10.44 8.62
N SER A 28 10.28 9.23 8.91
CA SER A 28 10.58 8.49 10.14
C SER A 28 11.88 7.68 10.03
N GLY A 29 12.61 7.73 8.90
CA GLY A 29 13.87 7.01 8.69
C GLY A 29 13.69 5.52 8.34
N PHE A 30 12.49 5.09 7.97
CA PHE A 30 12.22 3.71 7.60
C PHE A 30 12.09 3.54 6.08
N LYS A 31 12.39 2.33 5.61
CA LYS A 31 12.12 1.89 4.23
C LYS A 31 10.99 0.89 4.21
N ILE A 32 10.09 1.04 3.25
CA ILE A 32 9.02 0.09 2.98
C ILE A 32 9.61 -1.10 2.23
N SER A 33 9.25 -2.33 2.60
CA SER A 33 9.71 -3.51 1.88
C SER A 33 8.98 -3.68 0.56
N GLU A 34 9.62 -4.37 -0.40
CA GLU A 34 9.01 -4.66 -1.71
C GLU A 34 7.66 -5.37 -1.60
N ALA A 35 7.51 -6.30 -0.65
CA ALA A 35 6.24 -6.98 -0.39
C ALA A 35 5.11 -6.01 0.02
N HIS A 36 5.43 -5.01 0.86
CA HIS A 36 4.44 -3.99 1.26
C HIS A 36 4.15 -3.02 0.12
N GLU A 37 5.15 -2.66 -0.71
CA GLU A 37 4.93 -1.84 -1.90
C GLU A 37 4.01 -2.54 -2.91
N ALA A 38 4.26 -3.82 -3.19
CA ALA A 38 3.40 -4.62 -4.06
C ALA A 38 1.97 -4.73 -3.52
N HIS A 39 1.80 -4.95 -2.21
CA HIS A 39 0.46 -4.99 -1.60
C HIS A 39 -0.28 -3.66 -1.69
N ALA A 40 0.42 -2.54 -1.46
CA ALA A 40 -0.14 -1.21 -1.62
C ALA A 40 -0.52 -0.90 -3.08
N GLN A 41 0.25 -1.41 -4.05
CA GLN A 41 -0.07 -1.25 -5.46
C GLN A 41 -1.35 -2.00 -5.83
N ARG A 42 -1.51 -3.25 -5.38
CA ARG A 42 -2.76 -4.03 -5.56
C ARG A 42 -3.99 -3.31 -5.01
N TYR A 43 -3.85 -2.64 -3.86
CA TYR A 43 -4.94 -1.82 -3.30
C TYR A 43 -5.27 -0.63 -4.20
N VAL A 44 -4.26 0.05 -4.73
CA VAL A 44 -4.48 1.20 -5.63
C VAL A 44 -5.05 0.80 -6.98
N ASP A 45 -4.62 -0.32 -7.54
CA ASP A 45 -5.18 -0.83 -8.80
C ASP A 45 -6.59 -1.41 -8.63
N GLY A 46 -7.07 -1.49 -7.39
CA GLY A 46 -8.40 -2.00 -7.07
C GLY A 46 -8.48 -3.51 -7.04
N GLU A 47 -7.36 -4.22 -7.17
CA GLU A 47 -7.29 -5.69 -7.12
C GLU A 47 -7.68 -6.25 -5.75
N ILE A 48 -7.47 -5.48 -4.69
CA ILE A 48 -7.88 -5.79 -3.33
C ILE A 48 -8.67 -4.64 -2.72
N ASP A 49 -9.57 -4.96 -1.80
CA ASP A 49 -10.30 -3.96 -1.03
C ASP A 49 -9.50 -3.46 0.19
N LEU A 50 -10.08 -2.49 0.92
CA LEU A 50 -9.45 -1.93 2.11
C LEU A 50 -9.30 -2.97 3.23
N ALA A 51 -10.23 -3.91 3.36
CA ALA A 51 -10.18 -4.92 4.41
C ALA A 51 -9.01 -5.89 4.18
N GLU A 52 -8.76 -6.30 2.94
CA GLU A 52 -7.58 -7.08 2.57
C GLU A 52 -6.30 -6.26 2.62
N PHE A 53 -6.34 -4.97 2.27
CA PHE A 53 -5.19 -4.07 2.41
C PHE A 53 -4.72 -3.94 3.86
N LEU A 54 -5.65 -3.87 4.82
CA LEU A 54 -5.36 -3.70 6.25
C LEU A 54 -5.07 -5.02 7.00
N LYS A 55 -5.09 -6.18 6.33
CA LYS A 55 -4.80 -7.46 7.00
C LYS A 55 -3.37 -7.46 7.57
N PRO A 56 -3.20 -7.70 8.88
CA PRO A 56 -1.90 -7.92 9.46
C PRO A 56 -1.30 -9.22 8.92
N GLY A 57 0.01 -9.25 8.66
CA GLY A 57 0.73 -10.49 8.34
C GLY A 57 1.40 -10.56 6.95
N LEU A 58 1.56 -9.43 6.24
CA LEU A 58 2.58 -9.43 5.18
C LEU A 58 3.95 -9.71 5.79
N PRO A 59 4.76 -10.59 5.20
CA PRO A 59 6.08 -10.89 5.71
C PRO A 59 6.90 -9.60 5.75
N SER A 60 7.17 -9.12 6.97
CA SER A 60 8.10 -8.03 7.17
C SER A 60 9.50 -8.58 6.93
N SER A 61 10.09 -8.21 5.79
CA SER A 61 11.56 -8.23 5.69
C SER A 61 12.10 -7.32 6.80
N PRO A 62 13.15 -7.71 7.53
CA PRO A 62 13.64 -6.92 8.66
C PRO A 62 13.90 -5.49 8.19
N ALA A 63 13.22 -4.52 8.80
CA ALA A 63 13.39 -3.11 8.49
C ALA A 63 14.88 -2.77 8.66
N LYS A 64 15.59 -2.59 7.54
CA LYS A 64 16.96 -2.06 7.58
C LYS A 64 16.84 -0.57 7.93
N ARG A 65 17.21 -0.23 9.17
CA ARG A 65 17.54 1.14 9.55
C ARG A 65 18.69 1.61 8.66
N THR A 66 18.51 2.76 8.02
CA THR A 66 19.60 3.49 7.36
C THR A 66 20.09 4.60 8.26
#